data_AF-A0A7X3P0T1-F1
#
_entry.id   AF-A0A7X3P0T1-F1
#
_cell.length_a   1.000
_cell.length_b   1.000
_cell.length_c   1.000
_cell.angle_alpha   90.00
_cell.angle_beta   90.00
_cell.angle_gamma   90.00
#
_symmetry.space_group_name_H-M   'P 1'
#
loop_
_entity.id
_entity.type
_entity.pdbx_description
1 polymer ?
#
loop_
_entity_poly.entity_id
_entity_poly.type
_entity_poly.pdbx_seq_one_letter_code
_entity_poly.pdbx_strand_id
1 'polypeptide(L)'
;MVKNKHLSKSISDASWGTFFEWCGNIAERDGFHFHQVNPKNTSQTCSACGKKSPKKLSLAIRTYDCSFCGTSLDRDHNAAINILLRAARAHRGERWVTDLCETRNLSVDR
;
A
#
# COMPACT_ATOMS: atom_id res chain seq x y z
N MET A 1 -5.79 -5.96 23.05
CA MET A 1 -4.39 -6.00 23.54
C MET A 1 -3.45 -6.40 22.39
N VAL A 2 -2.40 -5.61 22.12
CA VAL A 2 -1.41 -5.91 21.07
C VAL A 2 -0.65 -7.20 21.42
N LYS A 3 -0.61 -8.16 20.49
CA LYS A 3 -0.11 -9.53 20.76
C LYS A 3 1.42 -9.63 20.86
N ASN A 4 2.18 -8.71 20.25
CA ASN A 4 3.64 -8.78 20.22
C ASN A 4 4.24 -8.09 21.45
N LYS A 5 4.78 -8.85 22.41
CA LYS A 5 5.35 -8.31 23.65
C LYS A 5 6.58 -7.41 23.46
N HIS A 6 7.37 -7.63 22.40
CA HIS A 6 8.60 -6.84 22.14
C HIS A 6 8.32 -5.54 21.41
N LEU A 7 7.27 -5.51 20.57
CA LEU A 7 6.91 -4.34 19.77
C LEU A 7 5.64 -3.64 20.27
N SER A 8 5.01 -4.12 21.35
CA SER A 8 3.73 -3.61 21.86
C SER A 8 3.79 -2.11 22.12
N LYS A 9 4.85 -1.64 22.77
CA LYS A 9 5.06 -0.22 23.05
C LYS A 9 5.14 0.59 21.75
N SER A 10 6.07 0.26 20.85
CA SER A 10 6.23 0.99 19.58
C SER A 10 5.00 0.93 18.68
N ILE A 11 4.24 -0.17 18.70
CA ILE A 11 2.96 -0.29 17.96
C ILE A 11 1.90 0.62 18.56
N SER A 12 1.80 0.68 19.89
CA SER A 12 0.85 1.57 20.58
C SER A 12 1.23 3.04 20.38
N ASP A 13 2.51 3.39 20.49
CA ASP A 13 3.01 4.76 20.32
C ASP A 13 2.73 5.29 18.90
N ALA A 14 2.71 4.41 17.89
CA ALA A 14 2.39 4.78 16.51
C ALA A 14 0.91 5.13 16.27
N SER A 15 0.00 4.78 17.20
CA SER A 15 -1.41 5.19 17.17
C SER A 15 -2.15 4.98 15.84
N TRP A 16 -1.87 3.87 15.13
CA TRP A 16 -2.42 3.58 13.80
C TRP A 16 -3.95 3.66 13.71
N GLY A 17 -4.67 3.26 14.77
CA GLY A 17 -6.13 3.35 14.82
C GLY A 17 -6.63 4.78 14.70
N THR A 18 -6.10 5.68 15.52
CA THR A 18 -6.41 7.12 15.49
C THR A 18 -6.02 7.75 14.16
N PHE A 19 -4.87 7.37 13.61
CA PHE A 19 -4.44 7.85 12.29
C PHE A 19 -5.46 7.49 11.20
N PHE A 20 -5.92 6.24 11.15
CA PHE A 20 -6.92 5.83 10.16
C PHE A 20 -8.29 6.45 10.38
N GLU A 21 -8.70 6.64 11.64
CA GLU A 21 -9.92 7.36 11.99
C GLU A 21 -9.89 8.79 11.44
N TRP A 22 -8.78 9.51 11.65
CA TRP A 22 -8.64 10.86 11.12
C TRP A 22 -8.62 10.90 9.59
N CYS A 23 -7.93 9.97 8.94
CA CYS A 23 -7.98 9.85 7.47
C CYS A 23 -9.41 9.62 6.96
N GLY A 24 -10.17 8.74 7.63
CA GLY A 24 -11.58 8.49 7.29
C GLY A 24 -12.44 9.74 7.45
N ASN A 25 -12.35 10.41 8.59
CA ASN A 25 -13.12 11.62 8.89
C ASN A 25 -12.82 12.76 7.90
N ILE A 26 -11.54 12.97 7.54
CA ILE A 26 -11.15 13.99 6.57
C ILE A 26 -11.66 13.62 5.17
N ALA A 27 -11.54 12.35 4.77
CA ALA A 27 -12.03 11.90 3.48
C ALA A 27 -13.55 12.10 3.37
N GLU A 28 -14.31 11.68 4.38
CA GLU A 28 -15.77 11.86 4.42
C GLU A 28 -16.16 13.34 4.38
N ARG A 29 -15.50 14.18 5.19
CA ARG A 29 -15.73 15.64 5.20
C ARG A 29 -15.52 16.27 3.83
N ASP A 30 -14.50 15.83 3.09
CA ASP A 30 -14.11 16.41 1.81
C ASP A 30 -14.72 15.67 0.61
N GLY A 31 -15.59 14.68 0.84
CA GLY A 31 -16.28 13.91 -0.22
C GLY A 31 -15.40 12.87 -0.94
N PHE A 32 -14.25 12.51 -0.36
CA PHE A 32 -13.40 11.42 -0.83
C PHE A 32 -13.75 10.11 -0.14
N HIS A 33 -13.33 8.98 -0.74
CA HIS A 33 -13.40 7.71 -0.04
C HIS A 33 -12.05 7.26 0.48
N PHE A 34 -12.08 6.66 1.67
CA PHE A 34 -10.93 6.10 2.33
C PHE A 34 -11.08 4.58 2.41
N HIS A 35 -10.12 3.85 1.85
CA HIS A 35 -10.14 2.39 1.83
C HIS A 35 -8.83 1.81 2.37
N GLN A 36 -8.94 0.94 3.37
CA GLN A 36 -7.80 0.22 3.92
C GLN A 36 -7.62 -1.11 3.20
N VAL A 37 -6.41 -1.36 2.70
CA VAL A 37 -6.04 -2.65 2.11
C VAL A 37 -5.17 -3.45 3.08
N ASN A 38 -5.19 -4.78 2.94
CA ASN A 38 -4.29 -5.64 3.69
C ASN A 38 -2.82 -5.32 3.31
N PRO A 39 -1.95 -4.88 4.25
CA PRO A 39 -0.58 -4.48 3.96
C PRO A 39 0.41 -5.66 3.92
N LYS A 40 -0.04 -6.90 4.19
CA LYS A 40 0.85 -8.05 4.34
C LYS A 40 1.68 -8.30 3.07
N ASN A 41 3.00 -8.38 3.25
CA ASN A 41 4.00 -8.63 2.20
C ASN A 41 4.13 -7.54 1.11
N THR A 42 3.53 -6.35 1.23
CA THR A 42 3.61 -5.33 0.16
C THR A 42 5.05 -4.88 -0.13
N SER A 43 5.90 -4.77 0.89
CA SER A 43 7.33 -4.43 0.75
C SER A 43 8.21 -5.60 0.31
N GLN A 44 7.66 -6.81 0.24
CA GLN A 44 8.38 -8.04 -0.15
C GLN A 44 7.98 -8.52 -1.55
N THR A 45 6.88 -8.03 -2.11
CA THR A 45 6.38 -8.40 -3.42
C THR A 45 6.79 -7.38 -4.45
N CYS A 46 7.27 -7.82 -5.61
CA CYS A 46 7.59 -6.92 -6.71
C CYS A 46 6.30 -6.36 -7.29
N SER A 47 6.20 -5.03 -7.36
CA SER A 47 5.06 -4.34 -7.98
C SER A 47 4.97 -4.56 -9.49
N ALA A 48 6.10 -4.79 -10.18
CA ALA A 48 6.14 -4.99 -11.62
C ALA A 48 5.75 -6.42 -12.03
N CYS A 49 6.36 -7.46 -11.44
CA CYS A 49 6.12 -8.85 -11.85
C CYS A 49 5.24 -9.65 -10.88
N GLY A 50 4.86 -9.09 -9.73
CA GLY A 50 4.01 -9.75 -8.73
C GLY A 50 4.68 -10.87 -7.94
N LYS A 51 5.94 -11.23 -8.23
CA LYS A 51 6.67 -12.28 -7.51
C LYS A 51 7.15 -11.76 -6.16
N LYS A 52 7.04 -12.60 -5.14
CA LYS A 52 7.57 -12.33 -3.80
C LYS A 52 9.08 -12.57 -3.79
N SER A 53 9.82 -11.69 -3.13
CA SER A 53 11.26 -11.85 -2.89
C SER A 53 11.54 -13.21 -2.27
N PRO A 54 12.52 -13.97 -2.79
CA PRO A 54 12.86 -15.29 -2.26
C PRO A 54 13.42 -15.21 -0.84
N LYS A 55 14.05 -14.09 -0.47
CA LYS A 55 14.57 -13.83 0.87
C LYS A 55 13.75 -12.73 1.54
N LYS A 56 13.55 -12.87 2.85
CA LYS A 56 12.93 -11.82 3.66
C LYS A 56 13.87 -10.61 3.70
N LEU A 57 13.45 -9.50 3.11
CA LEU A 57 14.17 -8.22 3.22
C LEU A 57 14.19 -7.76 4.67
N SER A 58 15.37 -7.36 5.16
CA SER A 58 15.52 -6.74 6.47
C SER A 58 15.03 -5.28 6.42
N LEU A 59 14.74 -4.71 7.59
CA LEU A 59 14.26 -3.33 7.67
C LEU A 59 15.31 -2.30 7.18
N ALA A 60 16.60 -2.62 7.29
CA ALA A 60 17.71 -1.78 6.85
C ALA A 60 17.81 -1.64 5.32
N ILE A 61 17.25 -2.58 4.56
CA ILE A 61 17.30 -2.53 3.10
C ILE A 61 16.25 -1.53 2.60
N ARG A 62 16.69 -0.40 2.05
CA ARG A 62 15.82 0.69 1.57
C ARG A 62 15.48 0.62 0.08
N THR A 63 16.32 -0.05 -0.71
CA THR A 63 16.07 -0.32 -2.12
C THR A 63 15.48 -1.72 -2.31
N TYR A 64 14.44 -1.84 -3.12
CA TYR A 64 13.88 -3.12 -3.54
C TYR A 64 14.45 -3.51 -4.90
N ASP A 65 15.24 -4.58 -4.91
CA ASP A 65 15.79 -5.16 -6.14
C ASP A 65 15.13 -6.51 -6.45
N CYS A 66 14.46 -6.60 -7.59
CA CYS A 66 13.78 -7.81 -8.01
C CYS A 66 14.72 -8.79 -8.73
N SER A 67 14.94 -9.96 -8.14
CA SER A 67 15.72 -11.04 -8.76
C SER A 67 15.06 -11.71 -9.98
N PHE A 68 13.81 -11.37 -10.29
CA PHE A 68 13.05 -12.03 -11.37
C PHE A 68 12.89 -11.19 -12.63
N CYS A 69 12.73 -9.86 -12.49
CA CYS A 69 12.50 -8.96 -13.61
C CYS A 69 13.46 -7.76 -13.64
N GLY A 70 14.40 -7.67 -12.70
CA GLY A 70 15.42 -6.61 -12.67
C GLY A 70 14.92 -5.24 -12.20
N THR A 71 13.65 -5.12 -11.82
CA THR A 71 13.10 -3.87 -11.29
C THR A 71 13.83 -3.44 -10.00
N SER A 72 14.33 -2.20 -9.98
CA SER A 72 14.98 -1.57 -8.82
C SER A 72 14.31 -0.23 -8.52
N LEU A 73 13.83 -0.05 -7.29
CA LEU A 73 13.21 1.20 -6.82
C LEU A 73 13.26 1.29 -5.29
N ASP A 74 12.91 2.45 -4.71
CA ASP A 74 12.71 2.54 -3.27
C ASP A 74 11.66 1.53 -2.78
N ARG A 75 11.96 0.87 -1.65
CA ARG A 75 11.14 -0.21 -1.11
C ARG A 75 9.76 0.26 -0.69
N ASP A 76 9.65 1.47 -0.15
CA ASP A 76 8.38 2.03 0.28
C ASP A 76 7.56 2.49 -0.94
N HIS A 77 8.21 3.00 -1.98
CA HIS A 77 7.57 3.25 -3.29
C HIS A 77 7.02 1.95 -3.91
N ASN A 78 7.79 0.86 -3.90
CA ASN A 78 7.32 -0.45 -4.35
C ASN A 78 6.11 -0.94 -3.53
N ALA A 79 6.14 -0.74 -2.21
CA ALA A 79 5.03 -1.10 -1.34
C ALA A 79 3.78 -0.26 -1.64
N ALA A 80 3.92 1.03 -1.92
CA ALA A 80 2.82 1.93 -2.27
C ALA A 80 2.14 1.51 -3.58
N ILE A 81 2.91 1.14 -4.61
CA ILE A 81 2.34 0.61 -5.86
C ILE A 81 1.56 -0.67 -5.59
N ASN A 82 2.10 -1.59 -4.78
CA ASN A 82 1.38 -2.81 -4.41
C ASN A 82 0.08 -2.53 -3.65
N ILE A 83 0.05 -1.51 -2.79
CA ILE A 83 -1.15 -1.06 -2.08
C ILE A 83 -2.20 -0.57 -3.07
N LEU A 84 -1.81 0.30 -4.01
CA LEU A 84 -2.68 0.79 -5.08
C LEU A 84 -3.25 -0.36 -5.92
N LEU A 85 -2.41 -1.29 -6.36
CA LEU A 85 -2.83 -2.46 -7.14
C LEU A 85 -3.81 -3.36 -6.37
N ARG A 86 -3.66 -3.48 -5.04
CA ARG A 86 -4.62 -4.21 -4.19
C ARG A 86 -5.94 -3.49 -4.04
N ALA A 87 -5.91 -2.16 -3.85
CA ALA A 87 -7.12 -1.35 -3.80
C ALA A 87 -7.89 -1.47 -5.12
N ALA A 88 -7.22 -1.24 -6.25
CA ALA A 88 -7.83 -1.37 -7.57
C ALA A 88 -8.44 -2.77 -7.83
N ARG A 89 -7.82 -3.84 -7.30
CA ARG A 89 -8.35 -5.20 -7.39
C ARG A 89 -9.59 -5.42 -6.52
N ALA A 90 -9.59 -4.90 -5.30
CA ALA A 90 -10.75 -4.98 -4.40
C ALA A 90 -11.97 -4.27 -5.03
N HIS A 91 -11.72 -3.19 -5.77
CA HIS A 91 -12.75 -2.44 -6.47
C HIS A 91 -13.08 -2.95 -7.88
N ARG A 92 -12.57 -4.10 -8.35
CA ARG A 92 -13.01 -4.66 -9.65
C ARG A 92 -14.45 -5.20 -9.66
N GLY A 93 -15.21 -4.99 -8.57
CA GLY A 93 -16.67 -5.05 -8.53
C GLY A 93 -17.38 -3.70 -8.39
N GLU A 94 -16.65 -2.59 -8.17
CA GLU A 94 -17.19 -1.24 -8.00
C GLU A 94 -16.32 -0.22 -8.75
N ARG A 95 -16.87 0.30 -9.85
CA ARG A 95 -16.59 1.57 -10.55
C ARG A 95 -15.63 2.56 -9.85
N TRP A 96 -14.32 2.29 -9.85
CA TRP A 96 -13.30 3.17 -9.24
C TRP A 96 -12.11 3.50 -10.15
N VAL A 97 -11.90 2.71 -11.21
CA VAL A 97 -10.75 2.89 -12.11
C VAL A 97 -10.94 4.10 -13.05
N THR A 98 -12.19 4.42 -13.41
CA THR A 98 -12.53 5.59 -14.23
C THR A 98 -12.26 6.89 -13.48
N ASP A 99 -12.73 6.98 -12.23
CA ASP A 99 -12.72 8.23 -11.47
C ASP A 99 -11.30 8.62 -11.03
N LEU A 100 -10.41 7.66 -10.80
CA LEU A 100 -9.01 7.92 -10.43
C LEU A 100 -8.17 8.45 -11.60
N CYS A 101 -8.54 8.12 -12.84
CA CYS A 101 -7.90 8.66 -14.04
C CYS A 101 -8.49 10.03 -14.42
N GLU A 102 -9.80 10.20 -14.29
CA GLU A 102 -10.50 11.47 -14.48
C GLU A 102 -10.06 12.54 -13.46
N THR A 103 -9.96 12.20 -12.17
CA THR A 103 -9.54 13.14 -11.11
C THR A 103 -8.06 13.55 -11.20
N ARG A 104 -7.23 12.83 -11.97
CA ARG A 104 -5.80 13.12 -12.13
C ARG A 104 -5.42 13.65 -13.51
N ASN A 105 -6.39 13.93 -14.40
CA ASN A 105 -6.14 14.30 -15.80
C ASN A 105 -5.15 13.35 -16.49
N LEU A 106 -5.18 12.06 -16.14
CA LEU A 106 -4.42 11.03 -16.83
C LEU A 106 -5.37 10.35 -17.81
N SER A 107 -5.12 10.52 -19.11
CA SER A 107 -5.93 9.91 -20.16
C SER A 107 -5.94 8.38 -20.02
N VAL A 108 -7.13 7.80 -19.93
CA VAL A 108 -7.35 6.35 -20.05
C VAL A 108 -7.35 5.97 -21.53
N ASP A 109 -6.24 6.20 -22.20
CA ASP A 109 -5.96 5.66 -23.54
C ASP A 109 -4.62 4.93 -23.40
N ARG A 110 -4.49 3.61 -23.53
CA ARG A 110 -5.14 2.66 -24.44
C ARG A 110 -5.03 1.23 -23.88
#